data_AF-A0A2C9KLL5-F1
#
_entry.id   AF-A0A2C9KLL5-F1
#
_cell.length_a   1.000
_cell.length_b   1.000
_cell.length_c   1.000
_cell.angle_alpha   90.00
_cell.angle_beta   90.00
_cell.angle_gamma   90.00
#
_symmetry.space_group_name_H-M   'P 1'
#
loop_
_entity.id
_entity.type
_entity.pdbx_description
1 polymer ?
#
loop_
_entity_poly.entity_id
_entity_poly.type
_entity_poly.pdbx_seq_one_letter_code
_entity_poly.pdbx_strand_id
1 'polypeptide(L)'
;MWQCVKSGLCSDDRVQSDPCSDDRVLSESCSDDRVLSETCSDDRVQSGPCDDRVLSESCSDDRVLSEPCSDDRVQSDPCSNDRVLSDPCSDDRVLSEPCDDRVQSEPCSDDRVQSEPCSDDRVQSEPCSDDRVLSEPCDDRVQSEPCSDDRVLSEPCDDRVQSEP
;
A
#
# COMPACT_ATOMS: atom_id res chain seq x y z
N MET A 1 -16.18 1.16 -18.76
CA MET A 1 -15.40 0.32 -19.71
C MET A 1 -14.44 -0.48 -18.85
N TRP A 2 -14.31 -1.79 -19.06
CA TRP A 2 -13.44 -2.63 -18.23
C TRP A 2 -12.10 -2.82 -18.94
N GLN A 3 -11.00 -2.69 -18.21
CA GLN A 3 -9.65 -2.95 -18.68
C GLN A 3 -9.00 -4.02 -17.78
N CYS A 4 -8.22 -4.89 -18.39
CA CYS A 4 -7.54 -5.97 -17.70
C CYS A 4 -6.18 -6.16 -18.38
N VAL A 5 -5.12 -5.87 -17.65
CA VAL A 5 -3.74 -5.98 -18.11
C VAL A 5 -3.07 -7.13 -17.36
N LYS A 6 -2.42 -8.00 -18.12
CA LYS A 6 -1.61 -9.09 -17.55
C LYS A 6 -0.22 -9.01 -18.15
N SER A 7 0.79 -8.78 -17.31
CA SER A 7 2.19 -8.89 -17.70
C SER A 7 2.72 -10.30 -17.42
N GLY A 8 3.93 -10.59 -17.90
CA GLY A 8 4.53 -11.93 -17.83
C GLY A 8 5.99 -11.86 -17.40
N LEU A 9 6.63 -13.04 -17.29
CA LEU A 9 8.01 -13.14 -16.81
C LEU A 9 9.00 -12.30 -17.63
N CYS A 10 9.59 -11.29 -17.00
CA CYS A 10 10.58 -10.41 -17.61
C CYS A 10 11.58 -9.88 -16.56
N SER A 11 12.59 -9.13 -17.01
CA SER A 11 13.53 -8.48 -16.09
C SER A 11 12.96 -7.18 -15.52
N ASP A 12 12.24 -6.42 -16.32
CA ASP A 12 11.69 -5.11 -15.99
C ASP A 12 10.34 -5.02 -16.70
N ASP A 13 9.25 -4.97 -15.95
CA ASP A 13 7.90 -4.81 -16.49
C ASP A 13 7.38 -3.39 -16.24
N ARG A 14 6.55 -2.92 -17.16
CA ARG A 14 5.84 -1.66 -16.99
C ARG A 14 4.44 -1.76 -17.56
N VAL A 15 3.47 -1.72 -16.66
CA VAL A 15 2.05 -1.64 -16.98
C VAL A 15 1.59 -0.20 -16.86
N GLN A 16 0.85 0.26 -17.87
CA GLN A 16 0.10 1.50 -17.81
C GLN A 16 -1.33 1.23 -18.28
N SER A 17 -2.30 1.53 -17.43
CA SER A 17 -3.71 1.45 -17.75
C SER A 17 -4.25 2.82 -18.16
N ASP A 18 -5.18 2.83 -19.11
CA ASP A 18 -5.90 4.05 -19.54
C ASP A 18 -7.14 4.24 -18.65
N PRO A 19 -7.79 5.43 -18.66
CA PRO A 19 -8.92 5.71 -17.77
C PRO A 19 -10.11 4.81 -18.10
N CYS A 20 -10.62 4.13 -17.09
CA CYS A 20 -11.63 3.10 -17.26
C CYS A 20 -12.69 3.17 -16.14
N SER A 21 -13.67 2.27 -16.16
CA SER A 21 -14.58 2.11 -15.01
C SER A 21 -13.98 1.15 -14.00
N ASP A 22 -13.33 0.11 -14.49
CA ASP A 22 -12.81 -0.97 -13.70
C ASP A 22 -11.49 -1.42 -14.32
N ASP A 23 -10.40 -1.30 -13.57
CA ASP A 23 -9.08 -1.78 -13.97
C ASP A 23 -8.69 -3.02 -13.19
N ARG A 24 -7.86 -3.84 -13.81
CA ARG A 24 -7.23 -4.96 -13.14
C ARG A 24 -5.87 -5.22 -13.76
N VAL A 25 -4.83 -5.02 -12.96
CA VAL A 25 -3.45 -5.35 -13.33
C VAL A 25 -3.01 -6.60 -12.57
N LEU A 26 -2.49 -7.57 -13.32
CA LEU A 26 -1.87 -8.76 -12.77
C LEU A 26 -0.45 -8.86 -13.31
N SER A 27 0.54 -8.70 -12.44
CA SER A 27 1.94 -8.90 -12.78
C SER A 27 2.42 -10.27 -12.34
N GLU A 28 3.20 -10.94 -13.19
CA GLU A 28 3.88 -12.19 -12.84
C GLU A 28 5.31 -11.91 -12.34
N SER A 29 6.06 -12.95 -11.97
CA SER A 29 7.41 -12.82 -11.43
C SER A 29 8.36 -12.05 -12.37
N CYS A 30 8.92 -10.95 -11.89
CA CYS A 30 9.99 -10.21 -12.57
C CYS A 30 11.08 -9.77 -11.57
N SER A 31 12.10 -9.04 -12.02
CA SER A 31 13.06 -8.44 -11.08
C SER A 31 12.52 -7.10 -10.59
N ASP A 32 12.02 -6.26 -11.50
CA ASP A 32 11.42 -4.97 -11.21
C ASP A 32 10.06 -4.85 -11.91
N ASP A 33 8.99 -4.49 -11.18
CA ASP A 33 7.65 -4.23 -11.74
C ASP A 33 7.23 -2.78 -11.49
N ARG A 34 6.53 -2.18 -12.46
CA ARG A 34 5.94 -0.85 -12.31
C ARG A 34 4.54 -0.82 -12.87
N VAL A 35 3.57 -0.59 -12.00
CA VAL A 35 2.17 -0.42 -12.36
C VAL A 35 1.78 1.05 -12.22
N LEU A 36 1.22 1.60 -13.28
CA LEU A 36 0.61 2.93 -13.31
C LEU A 36 -0.85 2.79 -13.71
N SER A 37 -1.75 2.99 -12.76
CA SER A 37 -3.19 3.02 -13.01
C SER A 37 -3.67 4.46 -13.13
N GLU A 38 -4.24 4.84 -14.27
CA GLU A 38 -4.91 6.14 -14.43
C GLU A 38 -6.33 6.10 -13.80
N THR A 39 -7.03 7.23 -13.83
CA THR A 39 -8.36 7.38 -13.20
C THR A 39 -9.36 6.25 -13.52
N CYS A 40 -9.82 5.54 -12.50
CA CYS A 40 -10.84 4.48 -12.60
C CYS A 40 -11.92 4.62 -11.50
N SER A 41 -12.96 3.79 -11.53
CA SER A 41 -13.88 3.70 -10.37
C SER A 41 -13.40 2.64 -9.39
N ASP A 42 -13.06 1.46 -9.91
CA ASP A 42 -12.47 0.35 -9.18
C ASP A 42 -11.08 0.03 -9.75
N ASP A 43 -10.02 0.14 -8.95
CA ASP A 43 -8.68 -0.34 -9.30
C ASP A 43 -8.33 -1.62 -8.54
N ARG A 44 -7.61 -2.53 -9.20
CA ARG A 44 -7.08 -3.74 -8.55
C ARG A 44 -5.74 -4.10 -9.14
N VAL A 45 -4.68 -3.89 -8.36
CA VAL A 45 -3.33 -4.31 -8.69
C VAL A 45 -2.96 -5.55 -7.88
N GLN A 46 -2.39 -6.53 -8.57
CA GLN A 46 -1.75 -7.67 -7.92
C GLN A 46 -0.35 -7.85 -8.51
N SER A 47 0.66 -7.56 -7.69
CA SER A 47 2.07 -7.74 -8.03
C SER A 47 2.52 -9.17 -7.75
N GLY A 48 3.40 -9.69 -8.61
CA GLY A 48 4.08 -10.96 -8.38
C GLY A 48 5.25 -10.81 -7.41
N PRO A 49 6.04 -11.87 -7.15
CA PRO A 49 7.26 -11.76 -6.37
C PRO A 49 8.35 -11.02 -7.18
N CYS A 50 8.43 -9.71 -6.99
CA CYS A 50 9.33 -8.78 -7.67
C CYS A 50 9.50 -7.50 -6.85
N ASP A 51 10.59 -6.76 -7.03
CA ASP A 51 10.68 -5.42 -6.47
C ASP A 51 9.70 -4.51 -7.21
N ASP A 52 8.65 -4.06 -6.54
CA ASP A 52 7.50 -3.46 -7.21
C ASP A 52 7.26 -2.01 -6.82
N ARG A 53 6.62 -1.31 -7.76
CA ARG A 53 6.12 0.03 -7.55
C ARG A 53 4.76 0.18 -8.16
N VAL A 54 3.77 0.40 -7.31
CA VAL A 54 2.40 0.68 -7.71
C VAL A 54 2.10 2.15 -7.47
N LEU A 55 1.68 2.85 -8.54
CA LEU A 55 1.13 4.20 -8.45
C LEU A 55 -0.30 4.16 -8.98
N SER A 56 -1.26 4.42 -8.10
CA SER A 56 -2.67 4.54 -8.45
C SER A 56 -3.08 6.01 -8.45
N GLU A 57 -3.61 6.49 -9.57
CA GLU A 57 -4.28 7.79 -9.63
C GLU A 57 -5.68 7.72 -8.98
N SER A 58 -6.38 8.86 -8.93
CA SER A 58 -7.69 8.98 -8.28
C SER A 58 -8.71 7.91 -8.72
N CYS A 59 -9.24 7.17 -7.74
CA CYS A 59 -10.29 6.17 -7.94
C CYS A 59 -11.38 6.28 -6.86
N SER A 60 -12.45 5.48 -6.96
CA SER A 60 -13.41 5.37 -5.84
C SER A 60 -12.95 4.31 -4.85
N ASP A 61 -12.53 3.16 -5.35
CA ASP A 61 -12.04 2.03 -4.58
C ASP A 61 -10.71 1.55 -5.18
N ASP A 62 -9.64 1.61 -4.39
CA ASP A 62 -8.33 1.03 -4.74
C ASP A 62 -8.09 -0.27 -3.96
N ARG A 63 -7.31 -1.17 -4.57
CA ARG A 63 -6.79 -2.34 -3.88
C ARG A 63 -5.46 -2.74 -4.50
N VAL A 64 -4.43 -2.74 -3.66
CA VAL A 64 -3.11 -3.26 -3.99
C VAL A 64 -2.83 -4.52 -3.16
N LEU A 65 -2.34 -5.55 -3.82
CA LEU A 65 -1.87 -6.80 -3.22
C LEU A 65 -0.47 -7.10 -3.75
N SER A 66 0.51 -7.16 -2.87
CA SER A 66 1.89 -7.47 -3.24
C SER A 66 2.31 -8.83 -2.69
N GLU A 67 2.89 -9.67 -3.54
CA GLU A 67 3.52 -10.95 -3.15
C GLU A 67 4.93 -10.71 -2.56
N PRO A 68 5.56 -11.70 -1.90
CA PRO A 68 6.85 -11.49 -1.23
C PRO A 68 7.96 -10.97 -2.16
N CYS A 69 8.62 -9.89 -1.77
CA CYS A 69 9.61 -9.16 -2.56
C CYS A 69 10.83 -8.69 -1.74
N SER A 70 11.78 -7.98 -2.34
CA SER A 70 12.83 -7.29 -1.56
C SER A 70 12.37 -5.89 -1.19
N ASP A 71 11.89 -5.12 -2.17
CA ASP A 71 11.35 -3.77 -2.02
C ASP A 71 9.90 -3.71 -2.53
N ASP A 72 8.95 -3.29 -1.69
CA ASP A 72 7.59 -2.91 -2.09
C ASP A 72 7.39 -1.39 -1.94
N ARG A 73 6.75 -0.77 -2.93
CA ARG A 73 6.33 0.64 -2.84
C ARG A 73 4.95 0.87 -3.42
N VAL A 74 4.02 1.25 -2.55
CA VAL A 74 2.68 1.68 -2.92
C VAL A 74 2.51 3.18 -2.69
N GLN A 75 1.97 3.86 -3.69
CA GLN A 75 1.50 5.24 -3.57
C GLN A 75 0.11 5.38 -4.17
N SER A 76 -0.82 5.82 -3.34
CA SER A 76 -2.23 6.00 -3.70
C SER A 76 -2.60 7.49 -3.67
N ASP A 77 -3.15 8.00 -4.78
CA ASP A 77 -3.84 9.30 -4.84
C ASP A 77 -5.22 9.23 -4.14
N PRO A 78 -5.94 10.37 -3.94
CA PRO A 78 -7.14 10.41 -3.13
C PRO A 78 -8.25 9.52 -3.71
N CYS A 79 -8.84 8.70 -2.84
CA CYS A 79 -9.95 7.82 -3.17
C CYS A 79 -11.00 7.77 -2.04
N SER A 80 -12.11 7.06 -2.25
CA SER A 80 -13.08 6.87 -1.16
C SER A 80 -12.63 5.76 -0.22
N ASN A 81 -12.12 4.66 -0.75
CA ASN A 81 -11.56 3.57 0.05
C ASN A 81 -10.26 3.08 -0.58
N ASP A 82 -9.21 2.93 0.24
CA ASP A 82 -7.97 2.26 -0.14
C ASP A 82 -7.76 0.98 0.69
N ARG A 83 -7.12 -0.02 0.09
CA ARG A 83 -6.70 -1.24 0.75
C ARG A 83 -5.36 -1.71 0.20
N VAL A 84 -4.35 -1.60 1.04
CA VAL A 84 -3.01 -2.13 0.77
C VAL A 84 -2.75 -3.36 1.64
N LEU A 85 -2.31 -4.45 1.01
CA LEU A 85 -1.81 -5.64 1.69
C LEU A 85 -0.46 -6.04 1.09
N SER A 86 0.57 -5.99 1.93
CA SER A 86 1.93 -6.38 1.58
C SER A 86 2.28 -7.70 2.25
N ASP A 87 2.69 -8.70 1.46
CA ASP A 87 3.38 -9.92 1.93
C ASP A 87 4.81 -9.58 2.41
N PRO A 88 5.57 -10.54 3.00
CA PRO A 88 6.85 -10.24 3.64
C PRO A 88 7.90 -9.72 2.65
N CYS A 89 8.57 -8.64 3.02
CA CYS A 89 9.59 -8.00 2.20
C CYS A 89 10.81 -7.58 3.03
N SER A 90 11.85 -7.01 2.41
CA SER A 90 12.94 -6.37 3.16
C SER A 90 12.57 -4.93 3.53
N ASP A 91 12.08 -4.18 2.56
CA ASP A 91 11.69 -2.79 2.69
C ASP A 91 10.24 -2.61 2.17
N ASP A 92 9.32 -2.21 3.05
CA ASP A 92 7.94 -1.84 2.70
C ASP A 92 7.75 -0.33 2.79
N ARG A 93 7.02 0.25 1.81
CA ARG A 93 6.65 1.65 1.87
C ARG A 93 5.29 1.93 1.28
N VAL A 94 4.37 2.33 2.15
CA VAL A 94 3.03 2.78 1.78
C VAL A 94 2.86 4.28 2.01
N LEU A 95 2.40 4.99 0.98
CA LEU A 95 2.04 6.40 1.03
C LEU A 95 0.61 6.58 0.52
N SER A 96 -0.30 7.02 1.39
CA SER A 96 -1.71 7.20 1.06
C SER A 96 -2.13 8.66 1.21
N GLU A 97 -2.68 9.25 0.13
CA GLU A 97 -3.42 10.52 0.19
C GLU A 97 -4.82 10.32 0.85
N PRO A 98 -5.61 11.37 1.12
CA PRO A 98 -6.83 11.27 1.93
C PRO A 98 -7.87 10.27 1.40
N CYS A 99 -8.12 9.20 2.17
CA CYS A 99 -9.11 8.15 1.88
C CYS A 99 -9.48 7.35 3.14
N ASP A 100 -10.60 6.61 3.13
CA ASP A 100 -10.84 5.60 4.17
C ASP A 100 -9.91 4.40 3.92
N ASP A 101 -8.78 4.33 4.62
CA ASP A 101 -7.69 3.41 4.32
C ASP A 101 -7.64 2.19 5.28
N ARG A 102 -7.16 1.07 4.75
CA ARG A 102 -6.67 -0.06 5.50
C ARG A 102 -5.34 -0.52 4.91
N VAL A 103 -4.29 -0.35 5.70
CA VAL A 103 -2.95 -0.88 5.43
C VAL A 103 -2.68 -2.10 6.32
N GLN A 104 -2.19 -3.18 5.72
CA GLN A 104 -1.70 -4.36 6.42
C GLN A 104 -0.36 -4.78 5.84
N SER A 105 0.68 -4.73 6.67
CA SER A 105 2.04 -5.14 6.31
C SER A 105 2.42 -6.40 7.08
N GLU A 106 2.84 -7.44 6.35
CA GLU A 106 3.49 -8.64 6.90
C GLU A 106 4.96 -8.34 7.32
N PRO A 107 5.71 -9.28 7.93
CA PRO A 107 7.00 -8.98 8.54
C PRO A 107 8.03 -8.49 7.53
N CYS A 108 8.71 -7.39 7.86
CA CYS A 108 9.75 -6.79 7.03
C CYS A 108 11.00 -6.40 7.86
N SER A 109 12.06 -5.94 7.20
CA SER A 109 13.19 -5.36 7.94
C SER A 109 12.90 -3.90 8.29
N ASP A 110 12.44 -3.14 7.31
CA ASP A 110 12.09 -1.73 7.42
C ASP A 110 10.65 -1.51 6.92
N ASP A 111 9.76 -1.03 7.79
CA ASP A 111 8.37 -0.66 7.46
C ASP A 111 8.21 0.86 7.48
N ARG A 112 7.56 1.43 6.46
CA ARG A 112 7.20 2.84 6.49
C ARG A 112 5.82 3.11 5.91
N VAL A 113 4.90 3.45 6.79
CA VAL A 113 3.54 3.87 6.44
C VAL A 113 3.38 5.38 6.69
N GLN A 114 2.81 6.09 5.72
CA GLN A 114 2.42 7.48 5.87
C GLN A 114 1.03 7.72 5.26
N SER A 115 0.10 8.15 6.09
CA SER A 115 -1.29 8.45 5.71
C SER A 115 -1.63 9.93 5.97
N GLU A 116 -2.24 10.58 4.97
CA GLU A 116 -2.80 11.93 5.09
C GLU A 116 -4.19 11.92 5.78
N PRO A 117 -4.74 13.07 6.23
CA PRO A 117 -5.93 13.11 7.07
C PRO A 117 -7.19 12.60 6.35
N CYS A 118 -7.92 11.67 6.97
CA CYS A 118 -9.14 11.09 6.42
C CYS A 118 -10.28 10.93 7.45
N SER A 119 -11.34 10.19 7.12
CA SER A 119 -12.47 9.95 8.06
C SER A 119 -12.22 8.73 8.94
N ASP A 120 -11.71 7.63 8.41
CA ASP A 120 -11.33 6.42 9.13
C ASP A 120 -10.03 5.81 8.55
N ASP A 121 -9.01 5.58 9.38
CA ASP A 121 -7.75 4.92 8.96
C ASP A 121 -7.42 3.70 9.84
N ARG A 122 -6.90 2.62 9.24
CA ARG A 122 -6.40 1.45 9.97
C ARG A 122 -5.07 0.95 9.44
N VAL A 123 -4.02 1.13 10.22
CA VAL A 123 -2.71 0.53 9.99
C VAL A 123 -2.49 -0.66 10.93
N GLN A 124 -2.06 -1.78 10.36
CA GLN A 124 -1.55 -2.94 11.09
C GLN A 124 -0.21 -3.36 10.50
N SER A 125 0.85 -3.27 11.29
CA SER A 125 2.19 -3.73 10.92
C SER A 125 2.60 -4.93 11.79
N GLU A 126 3.00 -6.02 11.14
CA GLU A 126 3.64 -7.19 11.77
C GLU A 126 5.10 -6.88 12.19
N PRO A 127 5.83 -7.79 12.87
CA PRO A 127 7.14 -7.50 13.43
C PRO A 127 8.18 -7.09 12.38
N CYS A 128 8.90 -6.00 12.65
CA CYS A 128 9.99 -5.53 11.82
C CYS A 128 11.24 -5.14 12.65
N SER A 129 12.34 -4.78 12.00
CA SER A 129 13.51 -4.25 12.73
C SER A 129 13.33 -2.76 13.03
N ASP A 130 12.92 -2.00 12.02
CA ASP A 130 12.67 -0.57 12.06
C ASP A 130 11.24 -0.28 11.57
N ASP A 131 10.39 0.29 12.43
CA ASP A 131 9.00 0.66 12.10
C ASP A 131 8.83 2.18 12.10
N ARG A 132 8.16 2.71 11.08
CA ARG A 132 7.75 4.12 11.08
C ARG A 132 6.37 4.33 10.50
N VAL A 133 5.39 4.49 11.39
CA VAL A 133 4.03 4.93 11.04
C VAL A 133 3.85 6.43 11.32
N LEU A 134 3.39 7.18 10.33
CA LEU A 134 2.98 8.58 10.44
C LEU A 134 1.53 8.75 9.97
N SER A 135 0.64 9.17 10.86
CA SER A 135 -0.76 9.46 10.51
C SER A 135 -1.13 10.90 10.93
N GLU A 136 -1.65 11.69 9.99
CA GLU A 136 -2.21 13.02 10.26
C GLU A 136 -3.66 12.91 10.80
N PRO A 137 -4.29 13.95 11.38
CA PRO A 137 -5.40 13.76 12.32
C PRO A 137 -6.72 13.24 11.72
N CYS A 138 -7.17 12.07 12.17
CA CYS A 138 -8.40 11.35 11.78
C CYS A 138 -8.87 10.38 12.90
N ASP A 139 -10.05 9.74 12.77
CA ASP A 139 -10.42 8.60 13.63
C ASP A 139 -9.56 7.37 13.21
N ASP A 140 -8.34 7.27 13.74
CA ASP A 140 -7.35 6.26 13.36
C ASP A 140 -7.23 5.10 14.36
N ARG A 141 -6.88 3.93 13.83
CA ARG A 141 -6.38 2.81 14.61
C ARG A 141 -5.06 2.31 14.04
N VAL A 142 -3.99 2.58 14.77
CA VAL A 142 -2.66 2.03 14.49
C VAL A 142 -2.36 0.90 15.47
N GLN A 143 -1.98 -0.27 14.95
CA GLN A 143 -1.47 -1.41 15.70
C GLN A 143 -0.13 -1.83 15.12
N SER A 144 0.93 -1.82 15.94
CA SER A 144 2.26 -2.29 15.54
C SER A 144 2.73 -3.38 16.50
N GLU A 145 3.17 -4.51 15.93
CA GLU A 145 3.83 -5.60 16.67
C GLU A 145 5.30 -5.23 17.01
N PRO A 146 6.02 -6.02 17.85
CA PRO A 146 7.31 -5.62 18.40
C PRO A 146 8.40 -5.41 17.33
N CYS A 147 9.11 -4.29 17.42
CA CYS A 147 10.29 -4.00 16.59
C CYS A 147 11.47 -3.49 17.43
N SER A 148 12.67 -3.45 16.84
CA SER A 148 13.88 -2.99 17.56
C SER A 148 13.89 -1.46 17.73
N ASP A 149 13.42 -0.75 16.70
CA ASP A 149 13.31 0.70 16.66
C ASP A 149 11.92 1.10 16.13
N ASP A 150 11.00 1.45 17.04
CA ASP A 150 9.62 1.84 16.74
C ASP A 150 9.45 3.38 16.72
N ARG A 151 8.77 3.90 15.70
CA ARG A 151 8.33 5.30 15.69
C ARG A 151 6.93 5.47 15.09
N VAL A 152 5.93 5.41 15.97
CA VAL A 152 4.56 5.82 15.64
C VAL A 152 4.31 7.29 16.03
N LEU A 153 3.83 8.09 15.08
CA LEU A 153 3.31 9.44 15.31
C LEU A 153 1.91 9.59 14.71
N SER A 154 0.91 9.79 15.57
CA SER A 154 -0.43 10.21 15.18
C SER A 154 -0.76 11.60 15.76
N GLU A 155 -1.26 12.52 14.94
CA GLU A 155 -1.79 13.82 15.40
C GLU A 155 -3.27 13.70 15.82
N PRO A 156 -3.70 14.32 16.93
CA PRO A 156 -4.91 13.88 17.62
C PRO A 156 -6.26 14.28 16.99
N CYS A 157 -7.09 13.29 16.70
CA CYS A 157 -8.56 13.29 16.56
C CYS A 157 -9.14 11.92 17.01
N ASP A 158 -9.38 11.68 18.31
CA ASP A 158 -9.97 10.41 18.81
C ASP A 158 -9.18 9.11 18.44
N ASP A 159 -7.84 9.17 18.48
CA ASP A 159 -6.95 8.08 18.08
C ASP A 159 -6.88 6.88 19.05
N ARG A 160 -6.65 5.68 18.49
CA ARG A 160 -6.23 4.48 19.25
C ARG A 160 -4.98 3.84 18.67
N VAL A 161 -3.83 4.25 19.21
CA VAL A 161 -2.52 3.62 18.94
C VAL A 161 -2.20 2.51 19.96
N GLN A 162 -1.83 1.33 19.48
CA GLN A 162 -1.32 0.22 20.30
C GLN A 162 0.00 -0.30 19.72
N SER A 163 1.09 -0.13 20.45
CA SER A 163 2.39 -0.75 20.14
C SER A 163 2.72 -1.77 21.22
N GLU A 164 3.02 -3.01 20.84
CA GLU A 164 3.51 -4.03 21.77
C GLU A 164 5.03 -3.89 21.97
N PRO A 165 5.55 -4.04 23.21
CA PRO A 165 6.97 -3.92 23.52
C PRO A 165 7.81 -5.15 23.13
#